data_AF-A0AAU5PLM2-F1
#
_entry.id   AF-A0AAU5PLM2-F1
#
_cell.length_a   1.000
_cell.length_b   1.000
_cell.length_c   1.000
_cell.angle_alpha   90.00
_cell.angle_beta   90.00
_cell.angle_gamma   90.00
#
_symmetry.space_group_name_H-M   'P 1'
#
loop_
_entity.id
_entity.type
_entity.pdbx_description
1 polymer ?
#
loop_
_entity_poly.entity_id
_entity_poly.type
_entity_poly.pdbx_seq_one_letter_code
_entity_poly.pdbx_strand_id
1 'polypeptide(L)'
;MTSATPSAAPPGPTGSTGPIGPPESPGPFGAPGAPGAPGTTASTASRADRIGDAALDLLVERGMRGLTHRAVDERAGLPQGSTSNHARTRQALLETAVRRQVELESRVLTPDELPGATGPRAAEGVPGGEPAPGGPGEGVSVDTGTLADALSLALHRYLTDHRALLVSRYELALEATRRPELRAFFDAAGSVFHGPLIAMTAAAGSSEPERHALSLIAWCEGLMFSCAAGSFHAAVPGRAELRTGFDELLRGMLGDETGPGRGESTGTARERGGRCPT
;
A
#
# COMPACT_ATOMS: atom_id res chain seq x y z
N MET A 1 -31.42 -36.94 -30.86
CA MET A 1 -32.73 -37.53 -30.50
C MET A 1 -32.51 -38.43 -29.29
N THR A 2 -32.78 -37.92 -28.09
CA THR A 2 -32.90 -38.71 -26.86
C THR A 2 -33.73 -37.87 -25.90
N SER A 3 -34.86 -38.40 -25.44
CA SER A 3 -35.91 -37.67 -24.74
C SER A 3 -36.37 -38.43 -23.50
N ALA A 4 -36.37 -37.77 -22.34
CA ALA A 4 -37.15 -38.06 -21.11
C ALA A 4 -36.48 -37.32 -19.93
N THR A 5 -37.14 -36.77 -18.91
CA THR A 5 -38.53 -36.33 -18.65
C THR A 5 -38.43 -35.38 -17.43
N PRO A 6 -39.17 -34.26 -17.33
CA PRO A 6 -39.13 -33.41 -16.13
C PRO A 6 -39.99 -34.00 -14.99
N SER A 7 -39.50 -33.92 -13.75
CA SER A 7 -40.26 -34.32 -12.54
C SER A 7 -40.75 -33.09 -11.79
N ALA A 8 -42.04 -33.06 -11.47
CA ALA A 8 -42.73 -31.90 -10.89
C ALA A 8 -42.65 -31.84 -9.35
N ALA A 9 -42.85 -30.64 -8.80
CA ALA A 9 -43.00 -30.39 -7.37
C ALA A 9 -44.48 -30.47 -6.92
N PRO A 10 -44.77 -30.89 -5.68
CA PRO A 10 -46.07 -30.71 -5.02
C PRO A 10 -46.10 -29.47 -4.09
N PRO A 11 -47.29 -28.99 -3.68
CA PRO A 11 -47.48 -27.62 -3.17
C PRO A 11 -47.31 -27.47 -1.65
N GLY A 12 -47.14 -26.21 -1.21
CA GLY A 12 -47.11 -25.85 0.22
C GLY A 12 -48.50 -25.62 0.85
N PRO A 13 -48.60 -25.58 2.19
CA PRO A 13 -49.85 -25.29 2.91
C PRO A 13 -50.10 -23.78 3.09
N THR A 14 -51.37 -23.40 2.97
CA THR A 14 -51.89 -22.05 3.17
C THR A 14 -52.36 -21.79 4.61
N GLY A 15 -51.99 -20.64 5.19
CA GLY A 15 -52.66 -20.00 6.33
C GLY A 15 -52.42 -18.50 6.23
N SER A 16 -53.40 -17.66 5.90
CA SER A 16 -54.60 -17.27 6.67
C SER A 16 -54.22 -16.53 7.97
N THR A 17 -54.02 -15.21 7.90
CA THR A 17 -55.02 -14.13 8.12
C THR A 17 -55.33 -13.87 9.60
N GLY A 18 -54.92 -12.69 10.10
CA GLY A 18 -55.36 -12.17 11.40
C GLY A 18 -54.56 -10.94 11.85
N PRO A 19 -55.05 -9.71 11.66
CA PRO A 19 -54.43 -8.51 12.19
C PRO A 19 -54.88 -8.25 13.63
N ILE A 20 -53.94 -7.97 14.53
CA ILE A 20 -54.22 -7.40 15.86
C ILE A 20 -53.43 -6.09 15.97
N GLY A 21 -54.13 -5.00 16.25
CA GLY A 21 -53.57 -3.65 16.28
C GLY A 21 -52.83 -3.29 17.59
N PRO A 22 -52.13 -2.14 17.61
CA PRO A 22 -51.54 -1.55 18.82
C PRO A 22 -52.64 -0.97 19.72
N PRO A 23 -52.47 -0.88 21.06
CA PRO A 23 -51.57 0.10 21.71
C PRO A 23 -50.86 -0.49 22.97
N GLU A 24 -50.18 0.22 23.89
CA GLU A 24 -49.89 1.65 24.15
C GLU A 24 -48.37 1.88 24.40
N SER A 25 -47.94 3.15 24.49
CA SER A 25 -46.64 3.56 25.04
C SER A 25 -46.78 4.05 26.48
N PRO A 26 -46.03 3.53 27.48
CA PRO A 26 -45.85 4.19 28.76
C PRO A 26 -44.75 5.26 28.68
N GLY A 27 -45.00 6.40 29.34
CA GLY A 27 -44.10 7.56 29.39
C GLY A 27 -42.84 7.38 30.28
N PRO A 28 -42.00 8.42 30.38
CA PRO A 28 -40.59 8.27 30.78
C PRO A 28 -40.39 8.19 32.29
N PHE A 29 -39.71 7.14 32.75
CA PHE A 29 -39.00 7.12 34.03
C PHE A 29 -37.49 7.17 33.77
N GLY A 30 -36.85 8.24 34.23
CA GLY A 30 -35.41 8.42 34.09
C GLY A 30 -34.61 7.51 35.02
N ALA A 31 -33.63 6.80 34.46
CA ALA A 31 -32.58 6.13 35.21
C ALA A 31 -31.25 6.93 35.10
N PRO A 32 -30.42 6.96 36.16
CA PRO A 32 -29.19 7.76 36.18
C PRO A 32 -28.12 7.22 35.22
N GLY A 33 -27.26 8.13 34.76
CA GLY A 33 -26.37 7.90 33.62
C GLY A 33 -25.33 6.79 33.81
N ALA A 34 -25.17 5.98 32.76
CA ALA A 34 -24.02 5.08 32.63
C ALA A 34 -22.73 5.87 32.33
N PRO A 35 -21.56 5.42 32.83
CA PRO A 35 -20.28 6.02 32.46
C PRO A 35 -20.02 5.83 30.96
N GLY A 36 -19.51 6.88 30.32
CA GLY A 36 -19.33 6.91 28.87
C GLY A 36 -18.40 5.81 28.37
N ALA A 37 -18.89 4.99 27.43
CA ALA A 37 -18.03 4.13 26.63
C ALA A 37 -17.02 4.99 25.86
N PRO A 38 -15.75 4.58 25.73
CA PRO A 38 -14.79 5.28 24.88
C PRO A 38 -15.33 5.27 23.45
N GLY A 39 -15.58 6.46 22.91
CA GLY A 39 -16.07 6.60 21.54
C GLY A 39 -15.02 6.08 20.57
N THR A 40 -15.22 4.88 20.03
CA THR A 40 -14.56 4.46 18.80
C THR A 40 -15.02 5.42 17.71
N THR A 41 -14.22 6.45 17.44
CA THR A 41 -14.43 7.39 16.34
C THR A 41 -14.15 6.68 15.03
N ALA A 42 -15.10 5.84 14.60
CA ALA A 42 -15.21 5.42 13.22
C ALA A 42 -15.42 6.68 12.39
N SER A 43 -14.33 7.21 11.81
CA SER A 43 -14.34 8.41 10.99
C SER A 43 -15.35 8.21 9.86
N THR A 44 -16.43 9.00 9.86
CA THR A 44 -17.43 8.95 8.80
C THR A 44 -16.77 9.40 7.51
N ALA A 45 -16.55 8.46 6.59
CA ALA A 45 -15.85 8.69 5.33
C ALA A 45 -16.33 9.98 4.64
N SER A 46 -15.38 10.85 4.30
CA SER A 46 -15.70 12.17 3.77
C SER A 46 -16.41 12.06 2.42
N ARG A 47 -17.04 13.15 1.95
CA ARG A 47 -17.61 13.18 0.60
C ARG A 47 -16.53 12.95 -0.47
N ALA A 48 -15.30 13.41 -0.24
CA ALA A 48 -14.19 13.19 -1.15
C ALA A 48 -13.77 11.70 -1.15
N ASP A 49 -13.75 11.06 0.02
CA ASP A 49 -13.45 9.64 0.20
C ASP A 49 -14.44 8.79 -0.60
N ARG A 50 -15.75 9.03 -0.42
CA ARG A 50 -16.82 8.32 -1.15
C ARG A 50 -16.74 8.49 -2.66
N ILE A 51 -16.34 9.68 -3.13
CA ILE A 51 -16.11 9.94 -4.57
C ILE A 51 -14.86 9.20 -5.06
N GLY A 52 -13.80 9.17 -4.26
CA GLY A 52 -12.57 8.44 -4.55
C GLY A 52 -12.79 6.93 -4.60
N ASP A 53 -13.42 6.34 -3.59
CA ASP A 53 -13.75 4.91 -3.51
C ASP A 53 -14.59 4.48 -4.73
N ALA A 54 -15.66 5.23 -5.02
CA ALA A 54 -16.50 4.99 -6.19
C ALA A 54 -15.76 5.15 -7.52
N ALA A 55 -14.78 6.05 -7.61
CA ALA A 55 -13.94 6.20 -8.79
C ALA A 55 -12.99 5.00 -8.97
N LEU A 56 -12.38 4.51 -7.89
CA LEU A 56 -11.52 3.32 -7.92
C LEU A 56 -12.33 2.06 -8.30
N ASP A 57 -13.50 1.85 -7.70
CA ASP A 57 -14.40 0.73 -8.05
C ASP A 57 -14.76 0.73 -9.54
N LEU A 58 -15.05 1.91 -10.12
CA LEU A 58 -15.36 2.04 -11.54
C LEU A 58 -14.16 1.79 -12.45
N LEU A 59 -12.95 2.12 -12.01
CA LEU A 59 -11.72 1.77 -12.74
C LEU A 59 -11.49 0.26 -12.72
N VAL A 60 -11.71 -0.41 -11.59
CA VAL A 60 -11.56 -1.87 -11.49
C VAL A 60 -12.61 -2.61 -12.33
N GLU A 61 -13.87 -2.17 -12.31
CA GLU A 61 -14.97 -2.84 -13.02
C GLU A 61 -15.05 -2.50 -14.52
N ARG A 62 -14.72 -1.26 -14.91
CA ARG A 62 -15.03 -0.70 -16.23
C ARG A 62 -13.87 0.03 -16.91
N GLY A 63 -12.71 0.12 -16.24
CA GLY A 63 -11.53 0.87 -16.69
C GLY A 63 -11.77 2.36 -16.90
N MET A 64 -10.75 3.03 -17.46
CA MET A 64 -10.71 4.47 -17.74
C MET A 64 -11.92 5.00 -18.55
N ARG A 65 -12.62 4.14 -19.31
CA ARG A 65 -13.82 4.50 -20.09
C ARG A 65 -15.08 4.60 -19.23
N GLY A 66 -15.19 3.80 -18.17
CA GLY A 66 -16.32 3.86 -17.23
C GLY A 66 -16.28 5.04 -16.29
N LEU A 67 -15.10 5.61 -16.03
CA LEU A 67 -14.91 6.73 -15.12
C LEU A 67 -15.49 8.04 -15.70
N THR A 68 -16.69 8.38 -15.26
CA THR A 68 -17.41 9.62 -15.56
C THR A 68 -18.12 10.15 -14.31
N HIS A 69 -18.32 11.47 -14.21
CA HIS A 69 -18.97 12.09 -13.05
C HIS A 69 -20.33 11.48 -12.70
N ARG A 70 -21.17 11.21 -13.72
CA ARG A 70 -22.46 10.55 -13.52
C ARG A 70 -22.31 9.13 -12.96
N ALA A 71 -21.40 8.34 -13.50
CA ALA A 71 -21.17 6.98 -13.02
C ALA A 71 -20.65 6.99 -11.57
N VAL A 72 -19.81 7.96 -11.20
CA VAL A 72 -19.31 8.13 -9.83
C VAL A 72 -20.42 8.57 -8.88
N ASP A 73 -21.28 9.53 -9.26
CA ASP A 73 -22.46 9.91 -8.45
C ASP A 73 -23.38 8.70 -8.19
N GLU A 74 -23.66 7.92 -9.24
CA GLU A 74 -24.48 6.71 -9.19
C GLU A 74 -23.84 5.63 -8.28
N ARG A 75 -22.54 5.33 -8.47
CA ARG A 75 -21.78 4.37 -7.68
C ARG A 75 -21.65 4.77 -6.21
N ALA A 76 -21.41 6.05 -5.94
CA ALA A 76 -21.25 6.59 -4.60
C ALA A 76 -22.58 6.77 -3.85
N GLY A 77 -23.74 6.61 -4.51
CA GLY A 77 -25.05 6.92 -3.92
C GLY A 77 -25.18 8.40 -3.57
N LEU A 78 -24.76 9.29 -4.48
CA LEU A 78 -24.79 10.75 -4.32
C LEU A 78 -25.78 11.40 -5.30
N PRO A 79 -26.35 12.57 -4.96
CA PRO A 79 -27.16 13.35 -5.90
C PRO A 79 -26.37 13.69 -7.17
N GLN A 80 -27.05 13.64 -8.33
CA GLN A 80 -26.45 13.97 -9.62
C GLN A 80 -25.80 15.37 -9.61
N GLY A 81 -24.55 15.44 -10.07
CA GLY A 81 -23.73 16.66 -10.08
C GLY A 81 -22.84 16.82 -8.83
N SER A 82 -22.93 15.94 -7.83
CA SER A 82 -22.08 16.00 -6.63
C SER A 82 -20.60 15.88 -6.96
N THR A 83 -20.25 14.92 -7.82
CA THR A 83 -18.89 14.70 -8.29
C THR A 83 -18.42 15.87 -9.16
N SER A 84 -19.29 16.47 -9.98
CA SER A 84 -18.94 17.65 -10.79
C SER A 84 -18.73 18.91 -9.95
N ASN A 85 -19.41 19.04 -8.80
CA ASN A 85 -19.17 20.12 -7.85
C ASN A 85 -17.80 19.96 -7.17
N HIS A 86 -17.46 18.74 -6.75
CA HIS A 86 -16.17 18.41 -6.11
C HIS A 86 -14.99 18.49 -7.08
N ALA A 87 -15.11 17.84 -8.24
CA ALA A 87 -14.06 17.68 -9.24
C ALA A 87 -14.57 18.14 -10.62
N ARG A 88 -14.47 19.45 -10.90
CA ARG A 88 -15.10 20.09 -12.06
C ARG A 88 -14.65 19.59 -13.43
N THR A 89 -13.45 19.02 -13.52
CA THR A 89 -12.84 18.54 -14.78
C THR A 89 -12.54 17.05 -14.71
N ARG A 90 -12.31 16.41 -15.87
CA ARG A 90 -11.81 15.03 -15.90
C ARG A 90 -10.45 14.90 -15.20
N GLN A 91 -9.59 15.92 -15.32
CA GLN A 91 -8.29 15.96 -14.64
C GLN A 91 -8.46 15.95 -13.11
N ALA A 92 -9.31 16.83 -12.57
CA ALA A 92 -9.59 16.86 -11.13
C ALA A 92 -10.17 15.54 -10.61
N LEU A 93 -11.02 14.85 -11.39
CA LEU A 93 -11.57 13.55 -11.02
C LEU A 93 -10.48 12.46 -10.94
N LEU A 94 -9.50 12.51 -11.86
CA LEU A 94 -8.34 11.61 -11.84
C LEU A 94 -7.41 11.90 -10.67
N GLU A 95 -7.19 13.18 -10.33
CA GLU A 95 -6.43 13.58 -9.15
C GLU A 95 -7.11 13.18 -7.83
N THR A 96 -8.45 13.24 -7.76
CA THR A 96 -9.22 12.67 -6.62
C THR A 96 -9.02 11.16 -6.53
N ALA A 97 -9.08 10.43 -7.65
CA ALA A 97 -8.84 8.98 -7.67
C ALA A 97 -7.40 8.61 -7.25
N VAL A 98 -6.38 9.29 -7.78
CA VAL A 98 -4.96 9.08 -7.40
C VAL A 98 -4.73 9.40 -5.92
N ARG A 99 -5.34 10.48 -5.39
CA ARG A 99 -5.23 10.82 -3.97
C ARG A 99 -5.81 9.71 -3.09
N ARG A 100 -6.98 9.16 -3.46
CA ARG A 100 -7.59 8.05 -2.72
C ARG A 100 -6.81 6.75 -2.89
N GLN A 101 -6.24 6.48 -4.06
CA GLN A 101 -5.36 5.34 -4.30
C GLN A 101 -4.18 5.35 -3.31
N VAL A 102 -3.44 6.46 -3.22
CA VAL A 102 -2.29 6.60 -2.30
C VAL A 102 -2.70 6.53 -0.82
N GLU A 103 -3.85 7.10 -0.47
CA GLU A 103 -4.41 6.98 0.88
C GLU A 103 -4.73 5.52 1.26
N LEU A 104 -5.30 4.75 0.32
CA LEU A 104 -5.58 3.33 0.57
C LEU A 104 -4.29 2.48 0.56
N GLU A 105 -3.36 2.73 -0.36
CA GLU A 105 -2.06 2.05 -0.42
C GLU A 105 -1.24 2.25 0.88
N SER A 106 -1.22 3.45 1.44
CA SER A 106 -0.53 3.75 2.71
C SER A 106 -1.15 3.08 3.94
N ARG A 107 -2.42 2.67 3.88
CA ARG A 107 -3.06 1.83 4.90
C ARG A 107 -2.74 0.34 4.76
N VAL A 108 -2.23 -0.10 3.61
CA VAL A 108 -1.74 -1.48 3.41
C VAL A 108 -0.25 -1.59 3.71
N LEU A 109 0.52 -0.58 3.29
CA LEU A 109 1.97 -0.45 3.45
C LEU A 109 2.35 0.20 4.79
N THR A 110 1.55 -0.02 5.85
CA THR A 110 1.60 0.70 7.14
C THR A 110 3.01 0.88 7.69
N PRO A 111 3.59 2.11 7.63
CA PRO A 111 4.96 2.33 8.06
C PRO A 111 5.17 2.05 9.55
N ASP A 112 4.19 2.33 10.42
CA ASP A 112 4.29 2.04 11.86
C ASP A 112 4.36 0.53 12.19
N GLU A 113 4.11 -0.39 11.23
CA GLU A 113 4.38 -1.84 11.38
C GLU A 113 5.77 -2.25 10.81
N LEU A 114 6.51 -1.33 10.18
CA LEU A 114 7.83 -1.59 9.61
C LEU A 114 8.94 -1.26 10.63
N PRO A 115 9.90 -2.17 10.87
CA PRO A 115 10.96 -1.96 11.84
C PRO A 115 11.87 -0.78 11.44
N GLY A 116 12.05 0.17 12.36
CA GLY A 116 12.84 1.38 12.15
C GLY A 116 12.05 2.61 11.66
N ALA A 117 10.76 2.50 11.36
CA ALA A 117 9.94 3.64 10.93
C ALA A 117 9.76 4.73 12.01
N THR A 118 9.96 4.37 13.28
CA THR A 118 9.97 5.33 14.40
C THR A 118 11.31 6.07 14.49
N GLY A 119 11.58 6.95 13.52
CA GLY A 119 12.50 8.07 13.75
C GLY A 119 12.04 8.87 14.98
N PRO A 120 12.93 9.61 15.67
CA PRO A 120 12.61 10.27 16.93
C PRO A 120 11.43 11.23 16.74
N ARG A 121 10.24 10.82 17.24
CA ARG A 121 9.08 11.71 17.33
C ARG A 121 9.49 12.85 18.24
N ALA A 122 9.62 14.05 17.68
CA ALA A 122 9.86 15.26 18.45
C ALA A 122 8.74 15.37 19.48
N ALA A 123 9.07 15.16 20.75
CA ALA A 123 8.09 15.10 21.81
C ALA A 123 7.32 16.42 21.89
N GLU A 124 5.98 16.33 21.88
CA GLU A 124 5.13 17.50 22.14
C GLU A 124 5.49 18.07 23.52
N GLY A 125 5.69 19.38 23.56
CA GLY A 125 6.58 19.98 24.56
C GLY A 125 6.03 20.03 25.98
N VAL A 126 6.88 19.62 26.94
CA VAL A 126 6.82 20.10 28.32
C VAL A 126 7.88 21.21 28.46
N PRO A 127 7.51 22.49 28.61
CA PRO A 127 8.48 23.56 28.80
C PRO A 127 8.95 23.61 30.26
N GLY A 128 10.21 23.25 30.53
CA GLY A 128 10.81 23.48 31.85
C GLY A 128 11.72 22.38 32.42
N GLY A 129 12.61 21.80 31.60
CA GLY A 129 13.69 20.93 32.09
C GLY A 129 14.95 21.15 31.25
N GLU A 130 16.11 21.30 31.90
CA GLU A 130 17.39 21.44 31.18
C GLU A 130 17.70 20.16 30.39
N PRO A 131 18.20 20.26 29.15
CA PRO A 131 18.57 19.08 28.37
C PRO A 131 19.84 18.45 28.95
N ALA A 132 19.71 17.23 29.46
CA ALA A 132 20.86 16.39 29.76
C ALA A 132 21.69 16.15 28.48
N PRO A 133 23.04 16.02 28.58
CA PRO A 133 23.88 15.76 27.42
C PRO A 133 23.61 14.36 26.87
N GLY A 134 22.75 14.28 25.84
CA GLY A 134 22.55 13.06 25.08
C GLY A 134 23.84 12.67 24.36
N GLY A 135 24.24 11.41 24.51
CA GLY A 135 25.29 10.82 23.67
C GLY A 135 24.89 10.81 22.19
N PRO A 136 25.83 10.50 21.27
CA PRO A 136 25.49 10.34 19.86
C PRO A 136 24.36 9.32 19.73
N GLY A 137 23.28 9.70 19.06
CA GLY A 137 22.11 8.84 18.92
C GLY A 137 22.50 7.52 18.27
N GLU A 138 22.37 6.44 19.04
CA GLU A 138 22.63 5.08 18.58
C GLU A 138 21.58 4.74 17.50
N GLY A 139 21.97 4.91 16.24
CA GLY A 139 21.09 4.69 15.10
C GLY A 139 20.60 3.25 15.12
N VAL A 140 19.28 3.06 15.16
CA VAL A 140 18.67 1.72 15.15
C VAL A 140 19.07 1.02 13.87
N SER A 141 20.04 0.11 13.95
CA SER A 141 20.38 -0.79 12.86
C SER A 141 19.24 -1.77 12.64
N VAL A 142 18.85 -1.96 11.39
CA VAL A 142 17.78 -2.88 11.00
C VAL A 142 18.43 -4.13 10.43
N ASP A 143 18.29 -5.25 11.13
CA ASP A 143 18.72 -6.55 10.63
C ASP A 143 18.09 -6.87 9.26
N THR A 144 18.87 -7.42 8.35
CA THR A 144 18.44 -7.72 6.98
C THR A 144 17.30 -8.74 6.96
N GLY A 145 17.34 -9.75 7.84
CA GLY A 145 16.28 -10.76 7.97
C GLY A 145 14.96 -10.15 8.45
N THR A 146 15.04 -9.15 9.32
CA THR A 146 13.94 -8.36 9.87
C THR A 146 13.33 -7.43 8.80
N LEU A 147 14.16 -6.80 7.96
CA LEU A 147 13.71 -6.03 6.79
C LEU A 147 12.98 -6.93 5.77
N ALA A 148 13.52 -8.12 5.47
CA ALA A 148 12.89 -9.09 4.58
C ALA A 148 11.55 -9.64 5.12
N ASP A 149 11.44 -9.87 6.44
CA ASP A 149 10.18 -10.28 7.07
C ASP A 149 9.08 -9.20 6.92
N ALA A 150 9.45 -7.92 7.08
CA ALA A 150 8.55 -6.79 6.95
C ALA A 150 8.10 -6.57 5.50
N LEU A 151 9.04 -6.54 4.55
CA LEU A 151 8.76 -6.35 3.12
C LEU A 151 7.95 -7.53 2.54
N SER A 152 8.25 -8.78 2.92
CA SER A 152 7.49 -9.96 2.49
C SER A 152 6.06 -9.96 3.03
N LEU A 153 5.84 -9.50 4.27
CA LEU A 153 4.50 -9.35 4.83
C LEU A 153 3.69 -8.28 4.08
N ALA A 154 4.28 -7.11 3.84
CA ALA A 154 3.64 -6.00 3.14
C ALA A 154 3.26 -6.38 1.70
N LEU A 155 4.19 -6.97 0.94
CA LEU A 155 3.94 -7.41 -0.43
C LEU A 155 2.91 -8.55 -0.49
N HIS A 156 2.96 -9.51 0.45
CA HIS A 156 1.97 -10.60 0.48
C HIS A 156 0.55 -10.06 0.68
N ARG A 157 0.31 -9.24 1.72
CA ARG A 157 -0.99 -8.58 1.97
C ARG A 157 -1.49 -7.80 0.74
N TYR A 158 -0.61 -7.04 0.09
CA TYR A 158 -0.96 -6.25 -1.08
C TYR A 158 -1.40 -7.13 -2.27
N LEU A 159 -0.76 -8.28 -2.46
CA LEU A 159 -1.10 -9.24 -3.51
C LEU A 159 -2.35 -10.08 -3.20
N THR A 160 -2.57 -10.47 -1.93
CA THR A 160 -3.71 -11.32 -1.52
C THR A 160 -5.01 -10.55 -1.39
N ASP A 161 -5.00 -9.45 -0.63
CA ASP A 161 -6.22 -8.80 -0.14
C ASP A 161 -6.57 -7.54 -0.94
N HIS A 162 -5.59 -7.00 -1.69
CA HIS A 162 -5.69 -5.69 -2.34
C HIS A 162 -5.54 -5.73 -3.86
N ARG A 163 -5.85 -6.87 -4.50
CA ARG A 163 -5.84 -7.01 -5.98
C ARG A 163 -6.67 -5.95 -6.72
N ALA A 164 -7.76 -5.46 -6.12
CA ALA A 164 -8.54 -4.35 -6.69
C ALA A 164 -7.71 -3.05 -6.77
N LEU A 165 -6.94 -2.73 -5.72
CA LEU A 165 -6.04 -1.56 -5.70
C LEU A 165 -4.92 -1.70 -6.74
N LEU A 166 -4.40 -2.91 -6.98
CA LEU A 166 -3.45 -3.17 -8.08
C LEU A 166 -4.03 -2.81 -9.45
N VAL A 167 -5.28 -3.23 -9.73
CA VAL A 167 -5.93 -2.95 -11.01
C VAL A 167 -6.17 -1.44 -11.19
N SER A 168 -6.68 -0.74 -10.17
CA SER A 168 -6.86 0.72 -10.26
C SER A 168 -5.53 1.47 -10.35
N ARG A 169 -4.47 1.01 -9.66
CA ARG A 169 -3.10 1.54 -9.80
C ARG A 169 -2.64 1.50 -11.25
N TYR A 170 -2.79 0.35 -11.93
CA TYR A 170 -2.35 0.21 -13.32
C TYR A 170 -3.21 1.00 -14.31
N GLU A 171 -4.54 1.08 -14.14
CA GLU A 171 -5.39 1.96 -14.96
C GLU A 171 -4.96 3.44 -14.83
N LEU A 172 -4.71 3.92 -13.61
CA LEU A 172 -4.26 5.29 -13.34
C LEU A 172 -2.85 5.56 -13.87
N ALA A 173 -1.91 4.65 -13.63
CA ALA A 173 -0.53 4.76 -14.12
C ALA A 173 -0.47 4.79 -15.66
N LEU A 174 -1.26 3.95 -16.32
CA LEU A 174 -1.36 3.92 -17.79
C LEU A 174 -2.03 5.19 -18.34
N GLU A 175 -3.03 5.77 -17.68
CA GLU A 175 -3.57 7.07 -18.09
C GLU A 175 -2.57 8.21 -17.87
N ALA A 176 -1.80 8.18 -16.79
CA ALA A 176 -0.77 9.18 -16.53
C ALA A 176 0.28 9.26 -17.66
N THR A 177 0.60 8.14 -18.33
CA THR A 177 1.48 8.17 -19.53
C THR A 177 0.94 9.01 -20.70
N ARG A 178 -0.37 9.29 -20.71
CA ARG A 178 -1.09 10.07 -21.74
C ARG A 178 -1.42 11.50 -21.30
N ARG A 179 -1.06 11.90 -20.07
CA ARG A 179 -1.45 13.18 -19.43
C ARG A 179 -0.28 13.73 -18.59
N PRO A 180 0.55 14.65 -19.11
CA PRO A 180 1.72 15.16 -18.39
C PRO A 180 1.39 15.77 -17.01
N GLU A 181 0.26 16.47 -16.89
CA GLU A 181 -0.19 17.08 -15.64
C GLU A 181 -0.56 16.01 -14.59
N LEU A 182 -1.25 14.95 -15.03
CA LEU A 182 -1.56 13.80 -14.16
C LEU A 182 -0.30 13.02 -13.81
N ARG A 183 0.69 12.92 -14.72
CA ARG A 183 1.96 12.25 -14.44
C ARG A 183 2.71 12.95 -13.32
N ALA A 184 2.86 14.27 -13.38
CA ALA A 184 3.49 15.05 -12.32
C ALA A 184 2.77 14.87 -10.96
N PHE A 185 1.43 14.83 -10.96
CA PHE A 185 0.66 14.55 -9.74
C PHE A 185 0.85 13.12 -9.23
N PHE A 186 0.84 12.12 -10.12
CA PHE A 186 1.05 10.71 -9.78
C PHE A 186 2.44 10.45 -9.19
N ASP A 187 3.48 11.05 -9.78
CA ASP A 187 4.86 10.95 -9.29
C ASP A 187 5.04 11.60 -7.91
N ALA A 188 4.49 12.81 -7.73
CA ALA A 188 4.49 13.49 -6.43
C ALA A 188 3.74 12.67 -5.37
N ALA A 189 2.57 12.13 -5.70
CA ALA A 189 1.76 11.33 -4.79
C ALA A 189 2.42 9.97 -4.45
N GLY A 190 3.10 9.32 -5.40
CA GLY A 190 3.83 8.07 -5.16
C GLY A 190 5.12 8.23 -4.36
N SER A 191 5.76 9.40 -4.40
CA SER A 191 7.03 9.67 -3.71
C SER A 191 7.00 9.47 -2.19
N VAL A 192 5.81 9.54 -1.57
CA VAL A 192 5.61 9.35 -0.12
C VAL A 192 6.06 7.96 0.37
N PHE A 193 6.05 6.96 -0.50
CA PHE A 193 6.48 5.60 -0.18
C PHE A 193 8.00 5.40 -0.27
N HIS A 194 8.72 6.26 -0.97
CA HIS A 194 10.15 6.06 -1.25
C HIS A 194 11.01 6.41 -0.04
N GLY A 195 10.70 7.52 0.65
CA GLY A 195 11.48 8.01 1.80
C GLY A 195 11.67 6.97 2.93
N PRO A 196 10.60 6.31 3.42
CA PRO A 196 10.72 5.27 4.42
C PRO A 196 11.59 4.08 3.97
N LEU A 197 11.51 3.68 2.70
CA LEU A 197 12.31 2.57 2.18
C LEU A 197 13.80 2.92 2.06
N ILE A 198 14.13 4.16 1.68
CA ILE A 198 15.51 4.68 1.69
C ILE A 198 16.06 4.70 3.12
N ALA A 199 15.26 5.12 4.11
CA ALA A 199 15.67 5.10 5.51
C ALA A 199 15.90 3.66 6.02
N MET A 200 15.02 2.71 5.69
CA MET A 200 15.20 1.30 6.07
C MET A 200 16.42 0.65 5.40
N THR A 201 16.68 0.91 4.11
CA THR A 201 17.87 0.36 3.44
C THR A 201 19.16 0.96 4.00
N ALA A 202 19.18 2.26 4.32
CA ALA A 202 20.30 2.90 5.00
C ALA A 202 20.55 2.30 6.40
N ALA A 203 19.48 2.10 7.19
CA ALA A 203 19.55 1.47 8.51
C ALA A 203 19.99 -0.01 8.47
N ALA A 204 19.78 -0.69 7.33
CA ALA A 204 20.29 -2.04 7.05
C ALA A 204 21.74 -2.06 6.51
N GLY A 205 22.48 -0.94 6.58
CA GLY A 205 23.89 -0.87 6.18
C GLY A 205 24.15 -0.59 4.70
N SER A 206 23.13 -0.19 3.94
CA SER A 206 23.30 0.15 2.52
C SER A 206 24.24 1.33 2.31
N SER A 207 25.30 1.13 1.53
CA SER A 207 26.18 2.21 1.05
C SER A 207 25.50 3.17 0.07
N GLU A 208 24.45 2.71 -0.62
CA GLU A 208 23.79 3.42 -1.73
C GLU A 208 22.24 3.29 -1.62
N PRO A 209 21.64 3.81 -0.53
CA PRO A 209 20.28 3.47 -0.11
C PRO A 209 19.19 3.88 -1.11
N GLU A 210 19.36 4.98 -1.85
CA GLU A 210 18.46 5.42 -2.92
C GLU A 210 18.40 4.40 -4.07
N ARG A 211 19.56 3.90 -4.51
CA ARG A 211 19.64 2.89 -5.59
C ARG A 211 19.05 1.56 -5.13
N HIS A 212 19.32 1.14 -3.90
CA HIS A 212 18.81 -0.12 -3.37
C HIS A 212 17.30 -0.06 -3.09
N ALA A 213 16.78 1.07 -2.60
CA ALA A 213 15.33 1.30 -2.47
C ALA A 213 14.63 1.26 -3.84
N LEU A 214 15.19 1.90 -4.87
CA LEU A 214 14.66 1.82 -6.25
C LEU A 214 14.69 0.39 -6.80
N SER A 215 15.73 -0.38 -6.47
CA SER A 215 15.86 -1.78 -6.91
C SER A 215 14.79 -2.69 -6.26
N LEU A 216 14.53 -2.49 -4.96
CA LEU A 216 13.43 -3.14 -4.24
C LEU A 216 12.07 -2.78 -4.83
N ILE A 217 11.81 -1.49 -5.08
CA ILE A 217 10.55 -1.02 -5.69
C ILE A 217 10.36 -1.64 -7.07
N ALA A 218 11.39 -1.65 -7.92
CA ALA A 218 11.32 -2.21 -9.26
C ALA A 218 11.01 -3.71 -9.26
N TRP A 219 11.60 -4.46 -8.32
CA TRP A 219 11.33 -5.90 -8.15
C TRP A 219 9.90 -6.15 -7.65
N CYS A 220 9.45 -5.40 -6.63
CA CYS A 220 8.07 -5.46 -6.14
C CYS A 220 7.05 -5.13 -7.24
N GLU A 221 7.25 -4.05 -8.00
CA GLU A 221 6.37 -3.67 -9.12
C GLU A 221 6.35 -4.74 -10.22
N GLY A 222 7.48 -5.42 -10.49
CA GLY A 222 7.53 -6.55 -11.41
C GLY A 222 6.66 -7.74 -10.96
N LEU A 223 6.70 -8.10 -9.68
CA LEU A 223 5.85 -9.15 -9.10
C LEU A 223 4.37 -8.74 -9.06
N MET A 224 4.09 -7.51 -8.64
CA MET A 224 2.76 -6.91 -8.60
C MET A 224 2.10 -6.90 -9.98
N PHE A 225 2.82 -6.46 -11.01
CA PHE A 225 2.36 -6.47 -12.39
C PHE A 225 2.10 -7.90 -12.88
N SER A 226 3.03 -8.82 -12.60
CA SER A 226 2.93 -10.22 -13.01
C SER A 226 1.66 -10.88 -12.46
N CYS A 227 1.39 -10.73 -11.17
CA CYS A 227 0.21 -11.28 -10.51
C CYS A 227 -1.12 -10.59 -10.91
N ALA A 228 -1.07 -9.28 -11.22
CA ALA A 228 -2.27 -8.51 -11.57
C ALA A 228 -2.69 -8.72 -13.04
N ALA A 229 -1.74 -8.62 -13.97
CA ALA A 229 -1.97 -8.49 -15.41
C ALA A 229 -0.99 -9.28 -16.31
N GLY A 230 0.02 -9.93 -15.75
CA GLY A 230 1.03 -10.68 -16.49
C GLY A 230 0.63 -12.13 -16.82
N SER A 231 1.52 -12.81 -17.55
CA SER A 231 1.41 -14.24 -17.87
C SER A 231 2.13 -15.15 -16.87
N PHE A 232 2.90 -14.57 -15.95
CA PHE A 232 3.70 -15.29 -14.96
C PHE A 232 2.95 -15.27 -13.62
N HIS A 233 2.66 -16.46 -13.07
CA HIS A 233 1.84 -16.72 -11.89
C HIS A 233 0.33 -16.40 -11.98
N ALA A 234 -0.46 -17.45 -12.25
CA ALA A 234 -1.91 -17.46 -12.02
C ALA A 234 -2.31 -17.59 -10.53
N ALA A 235 -1.33 -17.77 -9.63
CA ALA A 235 -1.51 -17.87 -8.18
C ALA A 235 -0.49 -16.99 -7.47
N VAL A 236 -0.96 -16.19 -6.51
CA VAL A 236 -0.16 -15.28 -5.68
C VAL A 236 0.90 -16.07 -4.90
N PRO A 237 2.19 -15.67 -4.94
CA PRO A 237 3.24 -16.32 -4.16
C PRO A 237 2.96 -16.31 -2.65
N GLY A 238 3.32 -17.41 -1.98
CA GLY A 238 3.24 -17.51 -0.52
C GLY A 238 4.22 -16.56 0.16
N ARG A 239 3.89 -16.09 1.37
CA ARG A 239 4.77 -15.19 2.16
C ARG A 239 6.21 -15.73 2.30
N ALA A 240 6.37 -17.06 2.45
CA ALA A 240 7.68 -17.68 2.53
C ALA A 240 8.51 -17.54 1.24
N GLU A 241 7.89 -17.71 0.07
CA GLU A 241 8.54 -17.54 -1.24
C GLU A 241 8.96 -16.08 -1.45
N LEU A 242 8.08 -15.13 -1.08
CA LEU A 242 8.38 -13.70 -1.12
C LEU A 242 9.54 -13.34 -0.16
N ARG A 243 9.59 -13.92 1.04
CA ARG A 243 10.70 -13.75 2.00
C ARG A 243 12.02 -14.23 1.40
N THR A 244 12.07 -15.42 0.81
CA THR A 244 13.27 -15.93 0.13
C THR A 244 13.73 -14.99 -0.97
N GLY A 245 12.81 -14.46 -1.80
CA GLY A 245 13.16 -13.48 -2.83
C GLY A 245 13.73 -12.16 -2.28
N PHE A 246 13.18 -11.66 -1.17
CA PHE A 246 13.75 -10.50 -0.47
C PHE A 246 15.12 -10.79 0.16
N ASP A 247 15.30 -11.95 0.80
CA ASP A 247 16.59 -12.35 1.39
C ASP A 247 17.69 -12.45 0.31
N GLU A 248 17.37 -13.02 -0.86
CA GLU A 248 18.29 -13.08 -2.01
C GLU A 248 18.64 -11.69 -2.56
N LEU A 249 17.63 -10.84 -2.76
CA LEU A 249 17.81 -9.49 -3.29
C LEU A 249 18.62 -8.60 -2.32
N LEU A 250 18.30 -8.65 -1.02
CA LEU A 250 19.01 -7.88 0.01
C LEU A 250 20.46 -8.35 0.16
N ARG A 251 20.72 -9.67 0.18
CA ARG A 251 22.09 -10.22 0.19
C ARG A 251 22.89 -9.76 -1.04
N GLY A 252 22.25 -9.73 -2.21
CA GLY A 252 22.89 -9.24 -3.44
C GLY A 252 23.21 -7.74 -3.45
N MET A 253 22.44 -6.92 -2.72
CA MET A 253 22.64 -5.46 -2.64
C MET A 253 23.59 -5.03 -1.52
N LEU A 254 23.48 -5.64 -0.34
CA LEU A 254 24.24 -5.27 0.85
C LEU A 254 25.56 -6.04 0.95
N GLY A 255 25.65 -7.19 0.27
CA GLY A 255 26.75 -8.14 0.40
C GLY A 255 26.63 -8.99 1.67
N ASP A 256 27.42 -10.06 1.73
CA ASP A 256 27.69 -10.74 3.00
C ASP A 256 28.78 -9.95 3.74
N GLU A 257 28.60 -9.71 5.04
CA GLU A 257 29.63 -9.20 5.99
C GLU A 257 30.89 -10.11 6.10
N THR A 258 30.98 -11.15 5.27
CA THR A 258 32.06 -12.16 5.23
C THR A 258 32.70 -12.29 3.85
N GLY A 259 32.98 -11.16 3.20
CA GLY A 259 33.94 -11.10 2.08
C GLY A 259 35.39 -11.18 2.57
N PRO A 260 36.17 -12.26 2.30
CA PRO A 260 37.52 -12.39 2.83
C PRO A 260 38.53 -11.52 2.07
N GLY A 261 39.25 -10.68 2.80
CA GLY A 261 40.54 -10.13 2.39
C GLY A 261 40.54 -9.10 1.26
N ARG A 262 40.51 -7.81 1.63
CA ARG A 262 41.30 -6.82 0.88
C ARG A 262 42.77 -7.18 1.07
N GLY A 263 43.31 -8.01 0.18
CA GLY A 263 44.71 -8.41 0.20
C GLY A 263 45.62 -7.19 0.17
N GLU A 264 46.45 -7.04 1.20
CA GLU A 264 47.48 -6.02 1.26
C GLU A 264 48.46 -6.25 0.09
N SER A 265 48.56 -5.29 -0.84
CA SER A 265 49.67 -5.26 -1.80
C SER A 265 50.88 -4.52 -1.21
N THR A 266 51.30 -4.93 -0.01
CA THR A 266 52.48 -4.43 0.70
C THR A 266 53.77 -5.00 0.10
N GLY A 267 54.13 -4.46 -1.07
CA GLY A 267 55.52 -4.36 -1.52
C GLY A 267 56.19 -5.61 -2.09
N THR A 268 56.92 -5.40 -3.18
CA THR A 268 58.39 -5.56 -3.12
C THR A 268 59.03 -4.87 -4.31
N ALA A 269 59.86 -3.86 -4.04
CA ALA A 269 60.82 -3.40 -5.03
C ALA A 269 61.86 -4.49 -5.25
N ARG A 270 62.20 -4.78 -6.51
CA ARG A 270 63.40 -5.56 -6.84
C ARG A 270 64.16 -4.92 -8.00
N GLU A 271 65.14 -4.10 -7.63
CA GLU A 271 66.20 -3.72 -8.55
C GLU A 271 67.03 -4.93 -8.99
N ARG A 272 67.27 -4.99 -10.30
CA ARG A 272 68.43 -5.51 -11.06
C ARG A 272 67.93 -5.76 -12.49
N GLY A 273 68.45 -5.14 -13.54
CA GLY A 273 69.83 -4.74 -13.78
C GLY A 273 70.40 -5.66 -14.85
N GLY A 274 70.32 -5.26 -16.12
CA GLY A 274 70.74 -6.05 -17.28
C GLY A 274 70.90 -5.17 -18.52
N ARG A 275 72.00 -5.34 -19.27
CA ARG A 275 72.40 -4.50 -20.41
C ARG A 275 71.93 -5.08 -21.76
N CYS A 276 72.05 -4.26 -22.81
CA CYS A 276 72.20 -4.60 -24.24
C CYS A 276 72.96 -5.93 -24.52
N PRO A 277 72.76 -6.58 -25.69
CA PRO A 277 72.76 -5.98 -27.04
C PRO A 277 71.64 -6.52 -27.97
N THR A 278 71.52 -6.19 -29.27
CA THR A 278 72.38 -5.47 -30.25
C THR A 278 71.56 -4.43 -31.02
#